data_AF-A0A5P8M6S3-F1
#
_entry.id   AF-A0A5P8M6S3-F1
#
_cell.length_a   1.000
_cell.length_b   1.000
_cell.length_c   1.000
_cell.angle_alpha   90.00
_cell.angle_beta   90.00
_cell.angle_gamma   90.00
#
_symmetry.space_group_name_H-M   'P 1'
#
loop_
_entity.id
_entity.type
_entity.pdbx_description
1 polymer ?
#
loop_
_entity_poly.entity_id
_entity_poly.type
_entity_poly.pdbx_seq_one_letter_code
_entity_poly.pdbx_strand_id
1 'polypeptide(L)'
;MDKLTLYSEIKGLYDQGFSLRRIAQKLDVSRNTVTSYLNRQPDEMGEWLASTKVRRKSLDTHQPMILQWLKEHPDLSAAQVCDWLEEKKFGKYAESTVRRYVKELRSKYKIVKNNSAAPV
;
A
#
# COMPACT_ATOMS: atom_id res chain seq x y z
N MET A 1 4.62 -8.36 -14.73
CA MET A 1 4.80 -9.19 -13.51
C MET A 1 4.92 -8.29 -12.30
N ASP A 2 4.24 -8.64 -11.22
CA ASP A 2 4.47 -7.99 -9.93
C ASP A 2 5.87 -8.36 -9.39
N LYS A 3 6.50 -7.43 -8.67
CA LYS A 3 7.84 -7.65 -8.08
C LYS A 3 7.88 -8.88 -7.15
N LEU A 4 6.77 -9.15 -6.45
CA LEU A 4 6.60 -10.34 -5.61
C LEU A 4 6.62 -11.63 -6.43
N THR A 5 5.84 -11.69 -7.50
CA THR A 5 5.79 -12.87 -8.38
C THR A 5 7.14 -13.14 -9.02
N LEU A 6 7.83 -12.08 -9.48
CA LEU A 6 9.16 -12.20 -10.09
C LEU A 6 10.20 -12.73 -9.09
N TYR A 7 10.16 -12.29 -7.83
CA TYR A 7 11.05 -12.79 -6.78
C TYR A 7 10.83 -14.27 -6.49
N SER A 8 9.58 -14.69 -6.28
CA SER A 8 9.24 -16.08 -6.01
C SER A 8 9.66 -17.01 -7.15
N GLU A 9 9.50 -16.57 -8.40
CA GLU A 9 9.93 -17.35 -9.57
C GLU A 9 11.46 -17.41 -9.70
N ILE A 10 12.17 -16.30 -9.51
CA ILE A 10 13.65 -16.27 -9.54
C ILE A 10 14.20 -17.25 -8.49
N LYS A 11 13.66 -17.20 -7.26
CA LYS A 11 14.12 -18.05 -6.16
C LYS A 11 13.79 -19.52 -6.40
N GLY A 12 12.56 -19.81 -6.83
CA GLY A 12 12.16 -21.18 -7.17
C GLY A 12 12.99 -21.79 -8.29
N LEU A 13 13.31 -21.03 -9.34
CA LEU A 13 14.18 -21.51 -10.41
C LEU A 13 15.64 -21.67 -9.93
N TYR A 14 16.12 -20.79 -9.05
CA TYR A 14 17.45 -20.92 -8.48
C TYR A 14 17.58 -22.16 -7.59
N ASP A 15 16.59 -22.43 -6.74
CA ASP A 15 16.54 -23.62 -5.87
C ASP A 15 16.40 -24.93 -6.69
N GLN A 16 15.77 -24.86 -7.86
CA GLN A 16 15.73 -25.96 -8.85
C GLN A 16 17.08 -26.18 -9.57
N GLY A 17 18.11 -25.37 -9.30
CA GLY A 17 19.44 -25.50 -9.89
C GLY A 17 19.60 -24.85 -11.27
N PHE A 18 18.68 -23.97 -11.70
CA PHE A 18 18.86 -23.24 -12.95
C PHE A 18 19.96 -22.20 -12.84
N SER A 19 20.76 -22.04 -13.91
CA SER A 19 21.77 -20.99 -13.99
C SER A 19 21.13 -19.61 -14.16
N LEU A 20 21.79 -18.57 -13.63
CA LEU A 20 21.31 -17.18 -13.69
C LEU A 20 20.94 -16.72 -15.11
N ARG A 21 21.69 -17.16 -16.13
CA ARG A 21 21.41 -16.89 -17.54
C ARG A 21 20.09 -17.50 -18.01
N ARG A 22 19.80 -18.73 -17.59
CA ARG A 22 18.59 -19.46 -17.97
C ARG A 22 17.36 -18.91 -17.26
N ILE A 23 17.52 -18.45 -16.02
CA ILE A 23 16.48 -17.73 -15.26
C ILE A 23 16.15 -16.40 -15.95
N ALA A 24 17.18 -15.61 -16.30
CA ALA A 24 17.04 -14.34 -17.01
C ALA A 24 16.27 -14.49 -18.33
N GLN A 25 16.60 -15.52 -19.12
CA GLN A 25 15.90 -15.82 -20.38
C GLN A 25 14.46 -16.30 -20.16
N LYS A 26 14.21 -17.15 -19.15
CA LYS A 26 12.85 -17.65 -18.85
C LYS A 26 11.91 -16.54 -18.40
N LEU A 27 12.42 -15.58 -17.65
CA LEU A 27 11.64 -14.51 -17.03
C LEU A 27 11.68 -13.20 -17.84
N ASP A 28 12.37 -13.19 -18.98
CA ASP A 28 12.60 -12.00 -19.82
C ASP A 28 13.14 -10.79 -19.04
N VAL A 29 14.09 -11.04 -18.13
CA VAL A 29 14.72 -10.01 -17.29
C VAL A 29 16.24 -10.01 -17.46
N SER A 30 16.86 -8.88 -17.13
CA SER A 30 18.32 -8.79 -17.17
C SER A 30 18.97 -9.72 -16.13
N ARG A 31 20.14 -10.28 -16.46
CA ARG A 31 20.94 -11.05 -15.49
C ARG A 31 21.21 -10.24 -14.22
N ASN A 32 21.37 -8.92 -14.33
CA ASN A 32 21.62 -8.05 -13.18
C ASN A 32 20.41 -7.97 -12.25
N THR A 33 19.19 -8.05 -12.80
CA THR A 33 17.94 -8.17 -12.04
C THR A 33 17.90 -9.49 -11.29
N VAL A 34 18.22 -10.61 -11.96
CA VAL A 34 18.27 -11.93 -11.30
C VAL A 34 19.27 -11.94 -10.15
N THR A 35 20.51 -11.49 -10.39
CA THR A 35 21.55 -11.39 -9.35
C THR A 35 21.13 -10.47 -8.21
N SER A 36 20.55 -9.29 -8.52
CA SER A 36 20.09 -8.35 -7.50
C SER A 36 18.96 -8.90 -6.64
N TYR A 37 18.09 -9.75 -7.21
CA TYR A 37 16.98 -10.38 -6.48
C TYR A 37 17.45 -11.55 -5.61
N LEU A 38 18.46 -12.31 -6.05
CA LEU A 38 19.05 -13.41 -5.28
C LEU A 38 19.98 -12.94 -4.16
N ASN A 39 20.73 -11.86 -4.38
CA ASN A 39 21.63 -11.29 -3.37
C ASN A 39 20.90 -10.52 -2.27
N ARG A 40 19.63 -10.13 -2.48
CA ARG A 40 18.83 -9.49 -1.44
C ARG A 40 18.34 -10.52 -0.45
N GLN A 41 18.60 -10.28 0.83
CA GLN A 41 18.11 -11.15 1.88
C GLN A 41 16.56 -11.12 1.92
N PRO A 42 15.91 -12.23 2.30
CA PRO A 42 14.46 -12.29 2.39
C PRO A 42 13.85 -11.22 3.32
N ASP A 43 14.55 -10.83 4.39
CA ASP A 43 14.09 -9.76 5.29
C ASP A 43 14.10 -8.37 4.62
N GLU A 44 15.16 -8.01 3.88
CA GLU A 44 15.25 -6.74 3.15
C GLU A 44 14.22 -6.65 2.00
N MET A 45 13.77 -7.79 1.48
CA MET A 45 12.76 -7.86 0.43
C MET A 45 11.38 -7.49 0.97
N GLY A 46 11.03 -7.92 2.19
CA GLY A 46 9.78 -7.53 2.84
C GLY A 46 9.67 -6.01 2.99
N GLU A 47 10.76 -5.37 3.42
CA GLU A 47 10.86 -3.91 3.53
C GLU A 47 10.87 -3.21 2.17
N TRP A 48 11.52 -3.78 1.15
CA TRP A 48 11.53 -3.21 -0.21
C TRP A 48 10.18 -3.31 -0.94
N LEU A 49 9.46 -4.42 -0.73
CA LEU A 49 8.10 -4.60 -1.21
C LEU A 49 7.11 -3.70 -0.47
N ALA A 50 7.27 -3.57 0.85
CA ALA A 50 6.48 -2.66 1.68
C ALA A 50 6.73 -1.20 1.30
N SER A 51 7.99 -0.79 1.09
CA SER A 51 8.35 0.58 0.70
C SER A 51 7.97 0.92 -0.74
N THR A 52 7.96 -0.06 -1.67
CA THR A 52 7.44 0.15 -3.02
C THR A 52 5.91 0.36 -3.01
N LYS A 53 5.17 -0.34 -2.15
CA LYS A 53 3.70 -0.19 -2.01
C LYS A 53 3.30 1.01 -1.14
N VAL A 54 4.13 1.39 -0.18
CA VAL A 54 3.82 2.38 0.84
C VAL A 54 4.81 3.52 0.73
N ARG A 55 4.65 4.36 -0.29
CA ARG A 55 5.12 5.74 -0.18
C ARG A 55 4.39 6.29 1.04
N ARG A 56 5.08 6.46 2.18
CA ARG A 56 4.50 7.03 3.41
C ARG A 56 3.75 8.29 2.99
N LYS A 57 2.43 8.24 3.05
CA LYS A 57 1.61 9.41 2.72
C LYS A 57 1.79 10.36 3.90
N SER A 58 1.87 11.66 3.64
CA SER A 58 1.97 12.63 4.74
C SER A 58 0.81 12.49 5.74
N LEU A 59 -0.35 11.98 5.29
CA LEU A 59 -1.50 11.63 6.12
C LEU A 59 -1.32 10.36 6.99
N ASP A 60 -0.33 9.50 6.71
CA ASP A 60 -0.06 8.31 7.53
C ASP A 60 0.34 8.67 8.96
N THR A 61 1.00 9.82 9.16
CA THR A 61 1.29 10.35 10.50
C THR A 61 0.02 10.60 11.31
N HIS A 62 -1.07 10.97 10.64
CA HIS A 62 -2.37 11.26 11.25
C HIS A 62 -3.38 10.12 11.06
N GLN A 63 -2.95 8.98 10.49
CA GLN A 63 -3.78 7.81 10.27
C GLN A 63 -4.58 7.36 11.49
N PRO A 64 -3.98 7.16 12.68
CA PRO A 64 -4.74 6.64 13.82
C PRO A 64 -5.88 7.56 14.23
N MET A 65 -5.68 8.89 14.12
CA MET A 65 -6.70 9.88 14.47
C MET A 65 -7.80 9.97 13.41
N ILE A 66 -7.43 10.00 12.11
CA ILE A 66 -8.43 9.95 11.02
C ILE A 66 -9.26 8.66 11.10
N LEU A 67 -8.62 7.55 11.47
CA LEU A 67 -9.30 6.27 11.65
C LEU A 67 -10.23 6.26 12.86
N GLN A 68 -9.88 6.94 13.94
CA GLN A 68 -10.76 7.13 15.09
C GLN A 68 -12.02 7.90 14.68
N TRP A 69 -11.88 9.02 13.96
CA TRP A 69 -13.00 9.79 13.44
C TRP A 69 -13.92 8.96 12.55
N LEU A 70 -13.35 8.17 11.62
CA LEU A 70 -14.13 7.29 10.74
C LEU A 70 -14.81 6.14 11.48
N LYS A 71 -14.32 5.73 12.67
CA LYS A 71 -14.96 4.74 13.52
C LYS A 71 -16.09 5.34 14.36
N GLU A 72 -15.87 6.52 14.92
CA GLU A 72 -16.88 7.25 15.70
C GLU A 72 -18.03 7.74 14.81
N HIS A 73 -17.71 8.14 13.59
CA HIS A 73 -18.67 8.66 12.62
C HIS A 73 -18.43 8.01 11.23
N PRO A 74 -19.01 6.83 10.97
CA PRO A 74 -18.82 6.09 9.71
C PRO A 74 -19.35 6.86 8.48
N ASP A 75 -20.21 7.85 8.68
CA ASP A 75 -20.82 8.66 7.62
C ASP A 75 -19.99 9.89 7.22
N LEU A 76 -18.90 10.18 7.94
CA LEU A 76 -18.04 11.32 7.67
C LEU A 76 -17.59 11.37 6.21
N SER A 77 -17.78 12.50 5.56
CA SER A 77 -17.28 12.73 4.22
C SER A 77 -15.78 13.04 4.24
N ALA A 78 -15.11 12.82 3.11
CA ALA A 78 -13.70 13.19 3.00
C ALA A 78 -13.47 14.70 3.11
N ALA A 79 -14.45 15.52 2.72
CA ALA A 79 -14.40 16.97 2.89
C ALA A 79 -14.42 17.34 4.39
N GLN A 80 -15.32 16.73 5.18
CA GLN A 80 -15.37 16.95 6.64
C GLN A 80 -14.07 16.52 7.33
N VAL A 81 -13.46 15.41 6.90
CA VAL A 81 -12.15 14.99 7.41
C VAL A 81 -11.06 16.01 7.03
N CYS A 82 -11.15 16.64 5.86
CA CYS A 82 -10.23 17.70 5.43
C CYS A 82 -10.36 18.92 6.33
N ASP A 83 -11.59 19.37 6.60
CA ASP A 83 -11.88 20.51 7.47
C ASP A 83 -11.35 20.28 8.89
N TRP A 84 -11.53 19.06 9.43
CA TRP A 84 -11.00 18.68 10.75
C TRP A 84 -9.48 18.62 10.81
N LEU A 85 -8.81 18.24 9.71
CA LEU A 85 -7.34 18.28 9.65
C LEU A 85 -6.82 19.72 9.70
N GLU A 86 -7.52 20.65 9.04
CA GLU A 86 -7.21 22.08 9.07
C GLU A 86 -7.49 22.69 10.46
N GLU A 87 -8.66 22.40 11.05
CA GLU A 87 -9.08 22.92 12.37
C GLU A 87 -8.10 22.49 13.47
N LYS A 88 -7.65 21.24 13.43
CA LYS A 88 -6.69 20.70 14.40
C LYS A 88 -5.24 21.11 14.12
N LYS A 89 -4.99 21.95 13.11
CA LYS A 89 -3.66 22.45 12.70
C LYS A 89 -2.65 21.34 12.33
N PHE A 90 -3.11 20.22 11.76
CA PHE A 90 -2.22 19.16 11.29
C PHE A 90 -1.55 19.48 9.96
N GLY A 91 -2.04 20.49 9.26
CA GLY A 91 -1.49 20.97 8.00
C GLY A 91 -2.57 21.08 6.93
N LYS A 92 -2.25 21.82 5.86
CA LYS A 92 -3.16 22.00 4.74
C LYS A 92 -2.97 20.87 3.74
N TYR A 93 -3.97 20.02 3.59
CA TYR A 93 -3.98 18.91 2.65
C TYR A 93 -4.94 19.20 1.50
N ALA A 94 -4.59 18.79 0.29
CA ALA A 94 -5.54 18.85 -0.82
C ALA A 94 -6.68 17.86 -0.57
N GLU A 95 -7.92 18.30 -0.76
CA GLU A 95 -9.13 17.48 -0.55
C GLU A 95 -9.08 16.17 -1.35
N SER A 96 -8.54 16.20 -2.58
CA SER A 96 -8.34 15.01 -3.41
C SER A 96 -7.43 13.96 -2.76
N THR A 97 -6.42 14.41 -2.00
CA THR A 97 -5.50 13.56 -1.25
C THR A 97 -6.21 12.92 -0.06
N VAL A 98 -6.95 13.73 0.70
CA VAL A 98 -7.75 13.27 1.86
C VAL A 98 -8.82 12.27 1.40
N ARG A 99 -9.54 12.56 0.31
CA ARG A 99 -10.56 11.67 -0.27
C ARG A 99 -9.99 10.32 -0.68
N ARG A 100 -8.86 10.31 -1.39
CA ARG A 100 -8.19 9.05 -1.75
C ARG A 100 -7.77 8.28 -0.49
N TYR A 101 -7.24 8.98 0.50
CA TYR A 101 -6.78 8.40 1.75
C TYR A 101 -7.92 7.78 2.57
N VAL A 102 -9.01 8.52 2.78
CA VAL A 102 -10.22 8.04 3.46
C VAL A 102 -10.84 6.84 2.73
N LYS A 103 -10.88 6.85 1.39
CA LYS A 103 -11.37 5.71 0.60
C LYS A 103 -10.52 4.45 0.82
N GLU A 104 -9.19 4.60 0.83
CA GLU A 104 -8.27 3.49 1.11
C GLU A 104 -8.43 2.99 2.55
N LEU A 105 -8.58 3.87 3.54
CA LEU A 105 -8.84 3.48 4.93
C LEU A 105 -10.17 2.72 5.08
N ARG A 106 -11.25 3.21 4.48
CA ARG A 106 -12.55 2.52 4.48
C ARG A 106 -12.47 1.13 3.88
N SER A 107 -11.75 0.98 2.75
CA SER A 107 -11.52 -0.32 2.12
C SER A 107 -10.67 -1.25 2.99
N LYS A 108 -9.58 -0.73 3.56
CA LYS A 108 -8.62 -1.49 4.38
C LYS A 108 -9.22 -1.99 5.69
N TYR A 109 -10.04 -1.15 6.34
CA TYR A 109 -10.64 -1.47 7.64
C TYR A 109 -12.10 -1.93 7.53
N LYS A 110 -12.62 -2.15 6.31
CA LYS A 110 -14.01 -2.53 6.02
C LYS A 110 -15.02 -1.67 6.80
N ILE A 111 -14.78 -0.37 6.86
CA ILE A 111 -15.68 0.56 7.54
C ILE A 111 -16.91 0.69 6.65
N VAL A 112 -17.98 -0.03 7.02
CA VAL A 112 -19.26 0.04 6.35
C VAL A 112 -19.82 1.44 6.60
N LYS A 113 -20.00 2.22 5.54
CA LYS A 113 -20.77 3.45 5.64
C LYS A 113 -22.19 3.00 6.01
N ASN A 114 -22.68 3.39 7.18
CA ASN A 114 -24.05 3.13 7.55
C ASN A 114 -24.91 4.04 6.68
N ASN A 115 -25.17 3.61 5.44
CA ASN A 115 -26.24 4.18 4.67
C ASN A 115 -27.52 3.73 5.38
N SER A 116 -27.97 4.48 6.38
CA SER A 116 -29.35 4.47 6.82
C SER A 116 -30.22 5.05 5.70
N ALA A 117 -30.27 4.32 4.59
CA ALA A 117 -31.48 4.24 3.79
C ALA A 117 -32.42 3.37 4.63
N ALA A 118 -33.25 4.02 5.45
CA ALA A 118 -34.41 3.37 6.02
C ALA A 118 -35.23 2.78 4.85
N PRO A 119 -35.59 1.49 4.87
CA PRO A 119 -36.62 1.00 3.99
C PRO A 119 -37.97 1.47 4.55
N VAL A 120 -38.81 1.90 3.61
CA VAL A 120 -40.26 2.16 3.69
C VAL A 120 -40.68 3.51 4.24
#